data_AF-A0A090AJ89-F1
#
_entry.id   AF-A0A090AJ89-F1
#
_cell.length_a   1.000
_cell.length_b   1.000
_cell.length_c   1.000
_cell.angle_alpha   90.00
_cell.angle_beta   90.00
_cell.angle_gamma   90.00
#
_symmetry.space_group_name_H-M   'P 1'
#
loop_
_entity.id
_entity.type
_entity.pdbx_description
1 polymer ?
#
loop_
_entity_poly.entity_id
_entity_poly.type
_entity_poly.pdbx_seq_one_letter_code
_entity_poly.pdbx_strand_id
1 'polypeptide(L)'
;MKNLSLIGTLLVLLTSCFATKETTTIDSKKTITTPANEVVTSAQPPQKNDLSSPLPQLINHSRPPIQMDINTLLNRFQCQQTQTQVLSGCDNLRTQMGCDQLELPNPLWGAVTPLYPLIACIIFQTPPVVEKMEREGYMTQHQGKPSYYRRYVIWKDEKFQLLKNLDELQRLFAPIDSAQEALSYALMATPFQAQYNQTLNPKYRYYVNRIEDTQVVSTDKDYQILLYTKRQIGCGSHPTSTVLVTVSRNGLISYPSQQLAYVDPAEDNLCIH
;
A
#
# COMPACT_ATOMS: atom_id res chain seq x y z
N MET A 1 -79.72 27.16 22.71
CA MET A 1 -79.31 26.40 21.52
C MET A 1 -77.80 26.17 21.64
N LYS A 2 -77.25 25.19 22.39
CA LYS A 2 -77.27 23.71 22.29
C LYS A 2 -76.99 23.18 20.87
N ASN A 3 -75.75 22.73 20.65
CA ASN A 3 -75.32 21.43 20.07
C ASN A 3 -73.77 21.40 20.02
N LEU A 4 -73.09 20.61 20.88
CA LEU A 4 -72.67 19.20 20.72
C LEU A 4 -71.74 18.99 19.51
N SER A 5 -70.42 18.84 19.71
CA SER A 5 -69.68 17.61 20.06
C SER A 5 -69.76 16.52 18.98
N LEU A 6 -68.63 16.20 18.35
CA LEU A 6 -68.31 14.83 17.98
C LEU A 6 -66.78 14.65 17.96
N ILE A 7 -66.28 13.98 19.00
CA ILE A 7 -64.94 13.42 19.11
C ILE A 7 -64.96 12.09 18.38
N GLY A 8 -64.17 11.95 17.31
CA GLY A 8 -63.97 10.70 16.58
C GLY A 8 -62.73 9.97 17.10
N THR A 9 -62.94 9.05 18.03
CA THR A 9 -61.92 8.10 18.51
C THR A 9 -61.69 7.03 17.44
N LEU A 10 -60.55 7.05 16.76
CA LEU A 10 -60.14 5.96 15.87
C LEU A 10 -59.22 5.00 16.63
N LEU A 11 -59.81 3.90 17.09
CA LEU A 11 -59.15 2.75 17.69
C LEU A 11 -58.60 1.87 16.56
N VAL A 12 -57.30 1.91 16.29
CA VAL A 12 -56.64 0.97 15.37
C VAL A 12 -56.03 -0.16 16.19
N LEU A 13 -56.57 -1.36 15.95
CA LEU A 13 -56.16 -2.61 16.58
C LEU A 13 -54.71 -2.96 16.21
N LEU A 14 -53.92 -3.16 17.26
CA LEU A 14 -52.65 -3.86 17.27
C LEU A 14 -52.83 -5.27 16.70
N THR A 15 -52.27 -5.52 15.52
CA THR A 15 -51.90 -6.88 15.08
C THR A 15 -50.39 -7.03 15.21
N SER A 16 -50.00 -7.71 16.28
CA SER A 16 -48.65 -8.16 16.54
C SER A 16 -48.25 -9.26 15.55
N CYS A 17 -47.53 -8.90 14.48
CA CYS A 17 -46.68 -9.87 13.81
C CYS A 17 -45.42 -10.05 14.66
N PHE A 18 -45.34 -11.16 15.38
CA PHE A 18 -44.09 -11.67 15.92
C PHE A 18 -43.17 -12.02 14.75
N ALA A 19 -42.33 -11.07 14.34
CA ALA A 19 -41.12 -11.39 13.61
C ALA A 19 -40.12 -11.94 14.63
N THR A 20 -39.89 -13.25 14.60
CA THR A 20 -38.75 -13.90 15.24
C THR A 20 -37.49 -13.18 14.79
N LYS A 21 -36.90 -12.43 15.71
CA LYS A 21 -35.57 -11.87 15.57
C LYS A 21 -34.61 -13.04 15.66
N GLU A 22 -34.36 -13.69 14.53
CA GLU A 22 -33.15 -14.51 14.37
C GLU A 22 -31.98 -13.57 14.58
N THR A 23 -31.45 -13.59 15.81
CA THR A 23 -30.11 -13.11 16.09
C THR A 23 -29.19 -14.09 15.40
N THR A 24 -29.00 -13.91 14.10
CA THR A 24 -27.84 -14.47 13.43
C THR A 24 -26.66 -13.67 13.99
N THR A 25 -26.05 -14.20 15.04
CA THR A 25 -24.66 -13.93 15.35
C THR A 25 -23.87 -14.33 14.12
N ILE A 26 -23.71 -13.38 13.20
CA ILE A 26 -22.65 -13.45 12.20
C ILE A 26 -21.39 -13.26 13.02
N ASP A 27 -20.86 -14.39 13.49
CA ASP A 27 -19.49 -14.50 13.97
C ASP A 27 -18.60 -14.09 12.80
N SER A 28 -18.35 -12.77 12.71
CA SER A 28 -17.46 -12.16 11.74
C SER A 28 -16.01 -12.40 12.16
N LYS A 29 -15.70 -13.64 12.53
CA LYS A 29 -14.36 -14.18 12.46
C LYS A 29 -14.15 -14.67 11.03
N LYS A 30 -14.26 -13.73 10.08
CA LYS A 30 -13.66 -13.91 8.76
C LYS A 30 -12.17 -13.83 9.02
N THR A 31 -11.57 -14.99 9.29
CA THR A 31 -10.13 -15.19 9.21
C THR A 31 -9.73 -14.68 7.83
N ILE A 32 -9.21 -13.45 7.79
CA ILE A 32 -8.34 -13.03 6.72
C ILE A 32 -7.15 -13.93 6.90
N THR A 33 -7.19 -15.08 6.22
CA THR A 33 -5.99 -15.85 5.96
C THR A 33 -5.19 -14.91 5.09
N THR A 34 -4.33 -14.10 5.71
CA THR A 34 -3.07 -13.71 5.07
C THR A 34 -2.58 -15.02 4.48
N PRO A 35 -2.48 -15.18 3.14
CA PRO A 35 -1.90 -16.39 2.60
C PRO A 35 -0.56 -16.52 3.30
N ALA A 36 -0.46 -17.52 4.18
CA ALA A 36 0.79 -17.91 4.76
C ALA A 36 1.72 -18.03 3.56
N ASN A 37 2.79 -17.24 3.53
CA ASN A 37 3.78 -17.21 2.47
C ASN A 37 3.99 -18.65 2.00
N GLU A 38 3.29 -19.04 0.94
CA GLU A 38 3.43 -20.34 0.37
C GLU A 38 4.79 -20.19 -0.28
N VAL A 39 5.78 -20.82 0.35
CA VAL A 39 7.15 -20.84 -0.12
C VAL A 39 7.07 -21.41 -1.53
N VAL A 40 7.05 -20.50 -2.51
CA VAL A 40 7.06 -20.82 -3.93
C VAL A 40 8.27 -21.72 -4.10
N THR A 41 7.97 -23.00 -4.28
CA THR A 41 8.97 -24.05 -4.36
C THR A 41 9.69 -23.84 -5.68
N SER A 42 10.89 -23.28 -5.57
CA SER A 42 12.02 -23.47 -6.48
C SER A 42 11.66 -23.36 -7.97
N ALA A 43 11.50 -22.13 -8.46
CA ALA A 43 12.01 -21.84 -9.79
C ALA A 43 13.52 -22.16 -9.78
N GLN A 44 13.96 -22.98 -10.73
CA GLN A 44 15.36 -23.36 -10.98
C GLN A 44 16.25 -22.12 -10.76
N PRO A 45 17.37 -22.21 -9.99
CA PRO A 45 18.19 -21.04 -9.71
C PRO A 45 18.52 -20.35 -11.03
N PRO A 46 18.22 -19.05 -11.18
CA PRO A 46 18.42 -18.36 -12.45
C PRO A 46 19.88 -18.58 -12.85
N GLN A 47 20.08 -19.15 -14.04
CA GLN A 47 21.43 -19.44 -14.52
C GLN A 47 22.22 -18.13 -14.44
N LYS A 48 23.36 -18.21 -13.76
CA LYS A 48 24.28 -17.08 -13.61
C LYS A 48 24.77 -16.74 -15.01
N ASN A 49 24.17 -15.74 -15.63
CA ASN A 49 24.74 -15.13 -16.82
C ASN A 49 26.12 -14.61 -16.42
N ASP A 50 27.16 -15.17 -17.05
CA ASP A 50 28.51 -14.66 -16.94
C ASP A 50 28.50 -13.18 -17.38
N LEU A 51 29.40 -12.36 -16.85
CA LEU A 51 29.51 -10.92 -17.18
C LEU A 51 29.76 -10.68 -18.68
N SER A 52 30.03 -11.74 -19.44
CA SER A 52 30.15 -11.81 -20.89
C SER A 52 28.82 -11.95 -21.64
N SER A 53 27.69 -12.14 -20.95
CA SER A 53 26.38 -12.31 -21.57
C SER A 53 25.88 -10.99 -22.18
N PRO A 54 25.14 -11.02 -23.30
CA PRO A 54 24.57 -9.81 -23.87
C PRO A 54 23.64 -9.14 -22.84
N LEU A 55 23.63 -7.80 -22.85
CA LEU A 55 22.72 -7.03 -22.01
C LEU A 55 21.26 -7.39 -22.34
N PRO A 56 20.36 -7.38 -21.35
CA PRO A 56 18.95 -7.64 -21.60
C PRO A 56 18.34 -6.58 -22.53
N GLN A 57 17.21 -6.90 -23.14
CA GLN A 57 16.39 -5.90 -23.79
C GLN A 57 15.81 -4.96 -22.72
N LEU A 58 15.95 -3.64 -22.93
CA LEU A 58 15.31 -2.63 -22.10
C LEU A 58 14.06 -2.10 -22.80
N ILE A 59 12.93 -2.08 -22.09
CA ILE A 59 11.68 -1.47 -22.54
C ILE A 59 11.29 -0.36 -21.58
N ASN A 60 11.26 0.87 -22.10
CA ASN A 60 10.90 2.04 -21.30
C ASN A 60 9.42 2.37 -21.48
N HIS A 61 8.81 2.81 -20.39
CA HIS A 61 7.42 3.25 -20.34
C HIS A 61 7.39 4.69 -19.83
N SER A 62 6.44 5.48 -20.33
CA SER A 62 6.29 6.84 -19.83
C SER A 62 5.79 6.84 -18.40
N ARG A 63 6.48 7.56 -17.52
CA ARG A 63 5.99 7.83 -16.16
C ARG A 63 4.66 8.58 -16.26
N PRO A 64 3.58 8.12 -15.61
CA PRO A 64 2.30 8.81 -15.66
C PRO A 64 2.42 10.16 -14.94
N PRO A 65 1.71 11.21 -15.38
CA PRO A 65 1.79 12.56 -14.84
C PRO A 65 1.02 12.70 -13.51
N ILE A 66 1.19 11.74 -12.60
CA ILE A 66 0.56 11.72 -11.28
C ILE A 66 1.40 12.56 -10.33
N GLN A 67 0.74 13.43 -9.57
CA GLN A 67 1.36 14.25 -8.54
C GLN A 67 0.45 14.28 -7.31
N MET A 68 1.08 14.40 -6.14
CA MET A 68 0.39 14.59 -4.88
C MET A 68 0.69 15.99 -4.37
N ASP A 69 -0.35 16.82 -4.24
CA ASP A 69 -0.22 18.12 -3.58
C ASP A 69 -0.31 17.93 -2.05
N ILE A 70 0.73 18.37 -1.37
CA ILE A 70 0.83 18.33 0.09
C ILE A 70 0.96 19.71 0.72
N ASN A 71 1.08 20.76 -0.09
CA ASN A 71 1.42 22.09 0.40
C ASN A 71 0.37 22.60 1.38
N THR A 72 -0.91 22.31 1.12
CA THR A 72 -2.01 22.63 2.04
C THR A 72 -1.80 22.03 3.42
N LEU A 73 -1.38 20.77 3.49
CA LEU A 73 -1.16 20.07 4.75
C LEU A 73 0.12 20.59 5.42
N LEU A 74 1.20 20.76 4.66
CA LEU A 74 2.46 21.29 5.20
C LEU A 74 2.28 22.67 5.83
N ASN A 75 1.62 23.59 5.11
CA ASN A 75 1.36 24.95 5.59
C ASN A 75 0.46 24.96 6.83
N ARG A 76 -0.58 24.11 6.86
CA ARG A 76 -1.50 24.03 7.99
C ARG A 76 -0.81 23.60 9.28
N PHE A 77 0.12 22.65 9.20
CA PHE A 77 0.80 22.07 10.36
C PHE A 77 2.22 22.59 10.55
N GLN A 78 2.61 23.64 9.83
CA GLN A 78 3.92 24.29 9.90
C GLN A 78 5.08 23.30 9.67
N CYS A 79 4.80 22.30 8.84
CA CYS A 79 5.76 21.31 8.42
C CYS A 79 6.64 21.84 7.28
N GLN A 80 7.88 21.40 7.25
CA GLN A 80 8.85 21.77 6.23
C GLN A 80 9.40 20.52 5.54
N GLN A 81 9.58 20.61 4.24
CA GLN A 81 10.30 19.60 3.47
C GLN A 81 11.78 19.68 3.80
N THR A 82 12.45 18.52 3.89
CA THR A 82 13.91 18.47 4.00
C THR A 82 14.53 17.98 2.69
N GLN A 83 15.85 17.85 2.66
CA GLN A 83 16.54 17.16 1.55
C GLN A 83 16.25 15.65 1.53
N THR A 84 15.72 15.11 2.62
CA THR A 84 15.29 13.72 2.74
C THR A 84 13.77 13.64 2.61
N GLN A 85 13.24 12.41 2.65
CA GLN A 85 11.79 12.23 2.69
C GLN A 85 11.18 12.59 4.05
N VAL A 86 11.97 12.73 5.11
CA VAL A 86 11.48 13.06 6.45
C VAL A 86 11.13 14.56 6.55
N LEU A 87 9.98 14.86 7.14
CA LEU A 87 9.52 16.23 7.40
C LEU A 87 10.10 16.79 8.70
N SER A 88 10.37 18.10 8.72
CA SER A 88 10.79 18.85 9.92
C SER A 88 9.72 19.85 10.36
N GLY A 89 9.79 20.35 11.60
CA GLY A 89 8.84 21.34 12.14
C GLY A 89 7.45 20.79 12.49
N CYS A 90 7.22 19.48 12.33
CA CYS A 90 5.92 18.84 12.53
C CYS A 90 5.73 18.19 13.91
N ASP A 91 6.47 18.57 14.95
CA ASP A 91 6.53 17.78 16.20
C ASP A 91 5.16 17.59 16.88
N ASN A 92 4.31 18.62 16.82
CA ASN A 92 2.95 18.54 17.33
C ASN A 92 2.13 17.49 16.58
N LEU A 93 2.15 17.53 15.24
CA LEU A 93 1.44 16.56 14.41
C LEU A 93 2.00 15.15 14.60
N ARG A 94 3.32 15.02 14.59
CA ARG A 94 4.04 13.75 14.79
C ARG A 94 3.65 13.09 16.10
N THR A 95 3.68 13.85 17.20
CA THR A 95 3.32 13.38 18.54
C THR A 95 1.84 13.05 18.63
N GLN A 96 0.96 13.94 18.13
CA GLN A 96 -0.49 13.74 18.14
C GLN A 96 -0.90 12.48 17.38
N MET A 97 -0.23 12.21 16.24
CA MET A 97 -0.49 11.05 15.41
C MET A 97 0.31 9.82 15.84
N GLY A 98 1.10 9.88 16.91
CA GLY A 98 1.91 8.76 17.42
C GLY A 98 2.91 8.20 16.40
N CYS A 99 3.56 9.07 15.64
CA CYS A 99 4.55 8.71 14.63
C CYS A 99 5.97 8.90 15.19
N ASP A 100 6.89 8.03 14.81
CA ASP A 100 8.31 8.27 15.05
C ASP A 100 8.88 9.23 14.00
N GLN A 101 8.43 9.09 12.76
CA GLN A 101 8.74 10.00 11.65
C GLN A 101 7.51 10.28 10.80
N LEU A 102 7.46 11.47 10.22
CA LEU A 102 6.52 11.83 9.17
C LEU A 102 7.30 11.97 7.87
N GLU A 103 6.88 11.27 6.83
CA GLU A 103 7.52 11.25 5.53
C GLU A 103 6.63 11.87 4.44
N LEU A 104 7.28 12.52 3.49
CA LEU A 104 6.68 12.98 2.26
C LEU A 104 6.04 11.79 1.51
N PRO A 105 4.81 11.94 1.02
CA PRO A 105 4.22 10.89 0.20
C PRO A 105 4.97 10.73 -1.11
N ASN A 106 4.93 9.51 -1.65
CA ASN A 106 5.39 9.29 -3.02
C ASN A 106 4.49 10.11 -3.97
N PRO A 107 5.04 10.91 -4.89
CA PRO A 107 4.23 11.67 -5.85
C PRO A 107 3.25 10.81 -6.66
N LEU A 108 3.58 9.53 -6.88
CA LEU A 108 2.72 8.58 -7.59
C LEU A 108 1.52 8.08 -6.76
N TRP A 109 1.32 8.52 -5.53
CA TRP A 109 0.11 8.21 -4.75
C TRP A 109 -1.08 9.10 -5.10
N GLY A 110 -0.87 10.16 -5.89
CA GLY A 110 -1.87 11.20 -6.15
C GLY A 110 -3.02 10.84 -7.11
N ALA A 111 -3.16 9.59 -7.56
CA ALA A 111 -4.26 9.18 -8.44
C ALA A 111 -5.33 8.33 -7.74
N VAL A 112 -5.23 8.13 -6.41
CA VAL A 112 -6.32 7.50 -5.66
C VAL A 112 -7.55 8.40 -5.58
N THR A 113 -8.74 7.82 -5.72
CA THR A 113 -10.02 8.53 -5.57
C THR A 113 -10.78 7.98 -4.37
N PRO A 114 -11.31 8.84 -3.49
CA PRO A 114 -11.12 10.29 -3.42
C PRO A 114 -9.68 10.69 -3.05
N LEU A 115 -9.17 11.76 -3.67
CA LEU A 115 -7.84 12.28 -3.37
C LEU A 115 -7.85 13.13 -2.09
N TYR A 116 -7.42 12.56 -0.98
CA TYR A 116 -7.24 13.29 0.27
C TYR A 116 -5.78 13.73 0.48
N PRO A 117 -5.54 14.89 1.13
CA PRO A 117 -4.22 15.24 1.65
C PRO A 117 -3.74 14.15 2.63
N LEU A 118 -2.56 13.59 2.38
CA LEU A 118 -2.01 12.53 3.21
C LEU A 118 -0.50 12.64 3.40
N ILE A 119 -0.02 12.08 4.51
CA ILE A 119 1.39 11.93 4.88
C ILE A 119 1.63 10.48 5.31
N ALA A 120 2.83 9.97 5.06
CA ALA A 120 3.26 8.69 5.61
C ALA A 120 3.76 8.87 7.05
N CYS A 121 3.24 8.05 7.96
CA CYS A 121 3.63 7.99 9.36
C CYS A 121 4.40 6.69 9.59
N ILE A 122 5.69 6.84 9.87
CA ILE A 122 6.58 5.70 10.13
C ILE A 122 6.65 5.46 11.62
N ILE A 123 6.58 4.19 11.99
CA ILE A 123 6.59 3.73 13.37
C ILE A 123 7.69 2.67 13.53
N PHE A 124 8.58 2.88 14.51
CA PHE A 124 9.60 1.95 14.96
C PHE A 124 9.14 1.30 16.26
N GLN A 125 9.13 -0.02 16.34
CA GLN A 125 8.67 -0.72 17.54
C GLN A 125 9.63 -1.81 18.00
N THR A 126 9.47 -2.27 19.23
CA THR A 126 10.16 -3.45 19.74
C THR A 126 9.14 -4.46 20.25
N PRO A 127 9.51 -5.75 20.38
CA PRO A 127 8.65 -6.70 21.07
C PRO A 127 8.28 -6.20 22.49
N PRO A 128 7.03 -6.39 22.95
CA PRO A 128 5.95 -7.18 22.34
C PRO A 128 5.02 -6.39 21.40
N VAL A 129 5.26 -5.10 21.16
CA VAL A 129 4.35 -4.24 20.36
C VAL A 129 4.30 -4.68 18.91
N VAL A 130 5.42 -5.15 18.37
CA VAL A 130 5.55 -5.72 17.01
C VAL A 130 4.47 -6.79 16.76
N GLU A 131 4.35 -7.77 17.65
CA GLU A 131 3.39 -8.86 17.48
C GLU A 131 1.94 -8.37 17.47
N LYS A 132 1.63 -7.33 18.26
CA LYS A 132 0.31 -6.71 18.26
C LYS A 132 0.02 -6.04 16.91
N MET A 133 0.98 -5.30 16.37
CA MET A 133 0.82 -4.61 15.09
C MET A 133 0.70 -5.59 13.92
N GLU A 134 1.45 -6.69 13.93
CA GLU A 134 1.32 -7.76 12.93
C GLU A 134 -0.06 -8.40 12.98
N ARG A 135 -0.59 -8.69 14.18
CA ARG A 135 -1.97 -9.19 14.34
C ARG A 135 -3.03 -8.20 13.88
N GLU A 136 -2.77 -6.91 14.00
CA GLU A 136 -3.65 -5.84 13.50
C GLU A 136 -3.46 -5.55 12.00
N GLY A 137 -2.52 -6.24 11.34
CA GLY A 137 -2.27 -6.15 9.90
C GLY A 137 -1.59 -4.85 9.46
N TYR A 138 -0.77 -4.23 10.33
CA TYR A 138 -0.07 -3.00 9.95
C TYR A 138 0.80 -3.20 8.70
N MET A 139 0.76 -2.23 7.79
CA MET A 139 1.58 -2.27 6.57
C MET A 139 3.07 -2.11 6.93
N THR A 140 3.92 -2.91 6.32
CA THR A 140 5.38 -2.82 6.48
C THR A 140 5.97 -1.83 5.47
N GLN A 141 6.92 -1.02 5.92
CA GLN A 141 7.59 -0.04 5.05
C GLN A 141 8.63 -0.71 4.14
N HIS A 142 9.37 -1.69 4.69
CA HIS A 142 10.49 -2.35 4.04
C HIS A 142 10.36 -3.86 4.15
N GLN A 143 10.73 -4.58 3.10
CA GLN A 143 10.83 -6.03 3.18
C GLN A 143 11.93 -6.44 4.17
N GLY A 144 11.57 -7.33 5.09
CA GLY A 144 12.52 -7.97 5.99
C GLY A 144 12.94 -7.16 7.21
N LYS A 145 12.55 -5.89 7.37
CA LYS A 145 12.78 -5.12 8.60
C LYS A 145 11.64 -5.37 9.58
N PRO A 146 11.73 -6.36 10.50
CA PRO A 146 10.79 -6.41 11.61
C PRO A 146 10.88 -5.07 12.34
N SER A 147 9.75 -4.56 12.81
CA SER A 147 9.64 -3.28 13.52
C SER A 147 9.52 -1.99 12.71
N TYR A 148 9.49 -2.02 11.38
CA TYR A 148 9.33 -0.82 10.55
C TYR A 148 7.96 -0.78 9.87
N TYR A 149 7.02 -0.06 10.48
CA TYR A 149 5.63 0.01 10.01
C TYR A 149 5.31 1.37 9.41
N ARG A 150 4.43 1.35 8.40
CA ARG A 150 3.85 2.54 7.79
C ARG A 150 2.35 2.57 8.04
N ARG A 151 1.84 3.72 8.43
CA ARG A 151 0.42 4.07 8.34
C ARG A 151 0.28 5.42 7.65
N TYR A 152 -0.94 5.76 7.25
CA TYR A 152 -1.22 7.05 6.62
C TYR A 152 -1.98 7.96 7.57
N VAL A 153 -1.59 9.23 7.62
CA VAL A 153 -2.34 10.30 8.26
C VAL A 153 -3.09 11.04 7.16
N ILE A 154 -4.41 10.97 7.19
CA ILE A 154 -5.29 11.61 6.21
C ILE A 154 -6.04 12.76 6.88
N TRP A 155 -6.13 13.89 6.18
CA TRP A 155 -6.98 15.01 6.59
C TRP A 155 -8.30 14.99 5.82
N LYS A 156 -9.39 14.68 6.51
CA LYS A 156 -10.74 14.54 5.94
C LYS A 156 -11.77 15.12 6.89
N ASP A 157 -12.70 15.93 6.37
CA ASP A 157 -13.82 16.51 7.13
C ASP A 157 -13.34 17.23 8.42
N GLU A 158 -12.26 18.00 8.28
CA GLU A 158 -11.58 18.73 9.37
C GLU A 158 -11.03 17.85 10.50
N LYS A 159 -10.85 16.55 10.25
CA LYS A 159 -10.34 15.58 11.22
C LYS A 159 -9.21 14.76 10.63
N PHE A 160 -8.36 14.28 11.52
CA PHE A 160 -7.38 13.27 11.17
C PHE A 160 -8.00 11.88 11.20
N GLN A 161 -7.68 11.11 10.17
CA GLN A 161 -7.94 9.69 10.11
C GLN A 161 -6.62 8.95 9.89
N LEU A 162 -6.43 7.86 10.63
CA LEU A 162 -5.29 6.96 10.44
C LEU A 162 -5.72 5.76 9.59
N LEU A 163 -4.90 5.41 8.59
CA LEU A 163 -5.02 4.14 7.86
C LEU A 163 -3.81 3.28 8.15
N LYS A 164 -3.99 2.23 8.93
CA LYS A 164 -2.90 1.38 9.43
C LYS A 164 -2.71 0.10 8.63
N ASN A 165 -3.77 -0.42 8.02
CA ASN A 165 -3.77 -1.72 7.36
C ASN A 165 -4.47 -1.68 5.99
N LEU A 166 -4.35 -2.80 5.27
CA LEU A 166 -4.92 -2.94 3.93
C LEU A 166 -6.44 -2.84 3.93
N ASP A 167 -7.13 -3.38 4.94
CA ASP A 167 -8.59 -3.32 5.03
C ASP A 167 -9.11 -1.88 5.17
N GLU A 168 -8.41 -1.03 5.92
CA GLU A 168 -8.71 0.40 6.02
C GLU A 168 -8.45 1.13 4.71
N LEU A 169 -7.34 0.79 4.03
CA LEU A 169 -6.98 1.36 2.73
C LEU A 169 -8.02 0.99 1.66
N GLN A 170 -8.40 -0.29 1.60
CA GLN A 170 -9.41 -0.83 0.69
C GLN A 170 -10.77 -0.16 0.93
N ARG A 171 -11.22 -0.05 2.19
CA ARG A 171 -12.49 0.60 2.51
C ARG A 171 -12.56 2.07 2.09
N LEU A 172 -11.42 2.76 2.04
CA LEU A 172 -11.40 4.17 1.69
C LEU A 172 -11.30 4.42 0.18
N PHE A 173 -10.50 3.61 -0.53
CA PHE A 173 -10.13 3.87 -1.93
C PHE A 173 -10.73 2.88 -2.93
N ALA A 174 -11.47 1.87 -2.51
CA ALA A 174 -12.25 1.04 -3.44
C ALA A 174 -13.61 1.70 -3.76
N PRO A 175 -14.15 1.53 -4.98
CA PRO A 175 -13.60 0.74 -6.09
C PRO A 175 -12.41 1.39 -6.80
N ILE A 176 -11.59 0.57 -7.46
CA ILE A 176 -10.43 0.98 -8.26
C ILE A 176 -10.82 1.02 -9.74
N ASP A 177 -10.97 2.22 -10.28
CA ASP A 177 -11.65 2.45 -11.56
C ASP A 177 -10.71 2.81 -12.71
N SER A 178 -9.44 3.12 -12.42
CA SER A 178 -8.42 3.36 -13.44
C SER A 178 -7.07 2.69 -13.20
N ALA A 179 -6.27 2.57 -14.27
CA ALA A 179 -4.90 2.07 -14.20
C ALA A 179 -3.98 2.95 -13.32
N GLN A 180 -4.19 4.27 -13.33
CA GLN A 180 -3.42 5.21 -12.52
C GLN A 180 -3.76 5.06 -11.04
N GLU A 181 -5.06 4.93 -10.73
CA GLU A 181 -5.54 4.65 -9.38
C GLU A 181 -4.99 3.32 -8.85
N ALA A 182 -5.00 2.27 -9.68
CA ALA A 182 -4.43 0.98 -9.33
C ALA A 182 -2.93 1.07 -9.01
N LEU A 183 -2.16 1.84 -9.80
CA LEU A 183 -0.75 2.10 -9.53
C LEU A 183 -0.56 2.83 -8.19
N SER A 184 -1.29 3.93 -7.96
CA SER A 184 -1.21 4.68 -6.70
C SER A 184 -1.56 3.80 -5.51
N TYR A 185 -2.66 3.04 -5.60
CA TYR A 185 -3.14 2.14 -4.57
C TYR A 185 -2.10 1.04 -4.27
N ALA A 186 -1.53 0.40 -5.28
CA ALA A 186 -0.51 -0.65 -5.09
C ALA A 186 0.76 -0.11 -4.41
N LEU A 187 1.22 1.09 -4.79
CA LEU A 187 2.38 1.74 -4.17
C LEU A 187 2.12 2.17 -2.73
N MET A 188 0.86 2.40 -2.34
CA MET A 188 0.49 2.64 -0.94
C MET A 188 0.40 1.32 -0.16
N ALA A 189 -0.24 0.32 -0.75
CA ALA A 189 -0.54 -0.97 -0.13
C ALA A 189 0.71 -1.86 0.07
N THR A 190 1.81 -1.59 -0.63
CA THR A 190 2.98 -2.48 -0.67
C THR A 190 4.30 -1.72 -0.41
N PRO A 191 5.38 -2.43 -0.04
CA PRO A 191 6.72 -1.83 0.05
C PRO A 191 7.41 -1.73 -1.32
N PHE A 192 6.73 -2.06 -2.41
CA PHE A 192 7.31 -2.06 -3.75
C PHE A 192 7.42 -0.65 -4.32
N GLN A 193 8.28 -0.48 -5.32
CA GLN A 193 8.59 0.79 -5.94
C GLN A 193 8.35 0.74 -7.44
N ALA A 194 7.91 1.86 -8.00
CA ALA A 194 7.86 2.03 -9.45
C ALA A 194 9.22 2.52 -9.96
N GLN A 195 9.67 1.98 -11.10
CA GLN A 195 10.90 2.39 -11.77
C GLN A 195 10.59 2.81 -13.21
N TYR A 196 11.10 3.97 -13.61
CA TYR A 196 10.89 4.55 -14.93
C TYR A 196 12.21 5.13 -15.44
N ASN A 197 12.36 5.25 -16.77
CA ASN A 197 13.58 5.73 -17.41
C ASN A 197 14.80 4.94 -16.96
N GLN A 198 14.65 3.63 -16.77
CA GLN A 198 15.76 2.78 -16.40
C GLN A 198 16.85 2.83 -17.47
N THR A 199 18.09 2.56 -17.05
CA THR A 199 19.23 2.38 -17.94
C THR A 199 19.96 1.12 -17.55
N LEU A 200 20.49 0.39 -18.53
CA LEU A 200 21.27 -0.81 -18.24
C LEU A 200 22.70 -0.41 -17.84
N ASN A 201 23.20 -1.02 -16.78
CA ASN A 201 24.58 -0.88 -16.34
C ASN A 201 25.36 -2.14 -16.71
N PRO A 202 26.35 -2.08 -17.61
CA PRO A 202 27.10 -3.25 -18.03
C PRO A 202 27.94 -3.89 -16.92
N LYS A 203 28.11 -3.22 -15.77
CA LYS A 203 28.76 -3.80 -14.59
C LYS A 203 27.81 -4.68 -13.76
N TYR A 204 26.51 -4.60 -13.99
CA TYR A 204 25.52 -5.38 -13.25
C TYR A 204 25.41 -6.78 -13.81
N ARG A 205 25.07 -7.72 -12.94
CA ARG A 205 24.76 -9.10 -13.32
C ARG A 205 23.24 -9.22 -13.46
N TYR A 206 22.78 -9.53 -14.68
CA TYR A 206 21.36 -9.66 -15.02
C TYR A 206 20.92 -11.12 -15.02
N TYR A 207 19.72 -11.38 -14.52
CA TYR A 207 19.12 -12.72 -14.40
C TYR A 207 17.88 -12.90 -15.28
N VAL A 208 17.57 -11.88 -16.08
CA VAL A 208 16.45 -11.85 -17.03
C VAL A 208 16.94 -11.32 -18.36
N ASN A 209 16.26 -11.71 -19.44
CA ASN A 209 16.57 -11.24 -20.79
C ASN A 209 15.85 -9.93 -21.16
N ARG A 210 14.91 -9.49 -20.31
CA ARG A 210 14.12 -8.26 -20.49
C ARG A 210 14.03 -7.51 -19.17
N ILE A 211 14.37 -6.24 -19.18
CA ILE A 211 14.10 -5.27 -18.13
C ILE A 211 13.06 -4.29 -18.68
N GLU A 212 12.06 -3.98 -17.88
CA GLU A 212 10.93 -3.17 -18.35
C GLU A 212 10.47 -2.22 -17.27
N ASP A 213 10.38 -0.93 -17.59
CA ASP A 213 9.82 0.07 -16.70
C ASP A 213 8.45 -0.33 -16.15
N THR A 214 8.10 0.25 -15.01
CA THR A 214 6.77 0.06 -14.42
C THR A 214 5.70 0.38 -15.44
N GLN A 215 4.75 -0.55 -15.56
CA GLN A 215 3.59 -0.43 -16.43
C GLN A 215 2.37 -1.01 -15.72
N VAL A 216 1.20 -0.59 -16.17
CA VAL A 216 -0.08 -1.12 -15.71
C VAL A 216 -0.84 -1.68 -16.91
N VAL A 217 -1.18 -2.95 -16.86
CA VAL A 217 -2.05 -3.62 -17.83
C VAL A 217 -3.43 -3.77 -17.20
N SER A 218 -4.45 -3.20 -17.84
CA SER A 218 -5.83 -3.28 -17.36
C SER A 218 -6.56 -4.46 -17.98
N THR A 219 -7.34 -5.17 -17.18
CA THR A 219 -8.30 -6.18 -17.63
C THR A 219 -9.72 -5.80 -17.19
N ASP A 220 -10.71 -6.58 -17.59
CA ASP A 220 -12.09 -6.40 -17.14
C ASP A 220 -12.25 -6.58 -15.62
N LYS A 221 -11.36 -7.34 -14.97
CA LYS A 221 -11.49 -7.75 -13.56
C LYS A 221 -10.48 -7.09 -12.62
N ASP A 222 -9.33 -6.72 -13.14
CA ASP A 222 -8.18 -6.31 -12.34
C ASP A 222 -7.19 -5.45 -13.14
N TYR A 223 -6.11 -5.10 -12.47
CA TYR A 223 -4.95 -4.42 -13.01
C TYR A 223 -3.71 -5.21 -12.63
N GLN A 224 -2.83 -5.44 -13.60
CA GLN A 224 -1.53 -6.06 -13.41
C GLN A 224 -0.44 -4.99 -13.51
N ILE A 225 0.37 -4.87 -12.47
CA ILE A 225 1.32 -3.77 -12.28
C ILE A 225 2.71 -4.35 -12.09
N LEU A 226 3.64 -3.97 -12.95
CA LEU A 226 5.04 -4.35 -12.82
C LEU A 226 5.76 -3.38 -11.87
N LEU A 227 6.07 -3.85 -10.66
CA LEU A 227 6.81 -3.09 -9.65
C LEU A 227 8.15 -3.75 -9.34
N TYR A 228 8.94 -3.07 -8.51
CA TYR A 228 10.29 -3.46 -8.16
C TYR A 228 10.49 -3.51 -6.65
N THR A 229 11.39 -4.38 -6.22
CA THR A 229 11.88 -4.41 -4.85
C THR A 229 13.38 -4.66 -4.84
N LYS A 230 14.10 -3.97 -3.96
CA LYS A 230 15.51 -4.25 -3.68
C LYS A 230 15.60 -4.83 -2.28
N ARG A 231 16.39 -5.89 -2.10
CA ARG A 231 16.71 -6.37 -0.74
C ARG A 231 17.58 -5.31 -0.05
N GLN A 232 17.01 -4.61 0.94
CA GLN A 232 17.71 -3.49 1.59
C GLN A 232 18.51 -3.87 2.84
N ILE A 233 18.35 -5.10 3.35
CA ILE A 233 18.98 -5.54 4.59
C ILE A 233 19.53 -6.96 4.48
N GLY A 234 20.34 -7.33 5.47
CA GLY A 234 21.02 -8.61 5.54
C GLY A 234 22.40 -8.52 4.91
N CYS A 235 23.04 -9.67 4.78
CA CYS A 235 24.34 -9.81 4.14
C CYS A 235 24.21 -10.49 2.77
N GLY A 236 25.06 -10.09 1.83
CA GLY A 236 25.14 -10.67 0.49
C GLY A 236 24.70 -9.68 -0.58
N SER A 237 24.28 -10.16 -1.74
CA SER A 237 24.22 -9.36 -2.96
C SER A 237 23.09 -8.32 -3.10
N HIS A 238 22.23 -8.11 -2.11
CA HIS A 238 21.16 -7.07 -2.14
C HIS A 238 20.41 -6.90 -3.49
N PRO A 239 19.91 -7.97 -4.11
CA PRO A 239 19.46 -7.90 -5.49
C PRO A 239 18.17 -7.08 -5.67
N THR A 240 17.97 -6.61 -6.90
CA THR A 240 16.70 -6.05 -7.37
C THR A 240 15.87 -7.13 -8.04
N SER A 241 14.59 -7.21 -7.69
CA SER A 241 13.61 -8.13 -8.25
C SER A 241 12.44 -7.37 -8.85
N THR A 242 11.85 -7.92 -9.91
CA THR A 242 10.54 -7.52 -10.44
C THR A 242 9.44 -8.27 -9.71
N VAL A 243 8.31 -7.61 -9.49
CA VAL A 243 7.12 -8.15 -8.83
C VAL A 243 5.90 -7.78 -9.66
N LEU A 244 5.10 -8.79 -10.03
CA LEU A 244 3.82 -8.57 -10.69
C LEU A 244 2.73 -8.47 -9.62
N VAL A 245 2.23 -7.27 -9.41
CA VAL A 245 1.16 -6.98 -8.45
C VAL A 245 -0.17 -6.96 -9.18
N THR A 246 -1.14 -7.72 -8.69
CA THR A 246 -2.52 -7.69 -9.18
C THR A 246 -3.39 -6.93 -8.19
N VAL A 247 -4.11 -5.92 -8.67
CA VAL A 247 -5.11 -5.16 -7.90
C VAL A 247 -6.48 -5.38 -8.54
N SER A 248 -7.43 -5.96 -7.80
CA SER A 248 -8.81 -6.11 -8.28
C SER A 248 -9.58 -4.79 -8.19
N ARG A 249 -10.70 -4.71 -8.91
CA ARG A 249 -11.61 -3.53 -8.85
C ARG A 249 -12.13 -3.22 -7.45
N ASN A 250 -12.23 -4.21 -6.55
CA ASN A 250 -12.63 -3.98 -5.17
C ASN A 250 -11.45 -3.71 -4.22
N GLY A 251 -10.23 -3.53 -4.74
CA GLY A 251 -9.03 -3.21 -3.95
C GLY A 251 -8.36 -4.39 -3.26
N LEU A 252 -8.68 -5.64 -3.62
CA LEU A 252 -7.88 -6.79 -3.17
C LEU A 252 -6.55 -6.78 -3.91
N ILE A 253 -5.46 -7.08 -3.20
CA ILE A 253 -4.11 -7.10 -3.74
C ILE A 253 -3.49 -8.48 -3.62
N SER A 254 -2.74 -8.89 -4.63
CA SER A 254 -1.94 -10.11 -4.60
C SER A 254 -0.67 -9.94 -5.44
N TYR A 255 0.37 -10.69 -5.12
CA TYR A 255 1.64 -10.66 -5.85
C TYR A 255 2.30 -12.05 -5.76
N PRO A 256 1.76 -13.05 -6.48
CA PRO A 256 2.15 -14.45 -6.31
C PRO A 256 3.57 -14.75 -6.78
N SER A 257 4.19 -13.86 -7.56
CA SER A 257 5.50 -14.08 -8.17
C SER A 257 6.43 -12.88 -7.99
N GLN A 258 7.65 -13.19 -7.61
CA GLN A 258 8.80 -12.29 -7.63
C GLN A 258 9.91 -12.94 -8.45
N GLN A 259 10.53 -12.19 -9.35
CA GLN A 259 11.63 -12.67 -10.19
C GLN A 259 12.87 -11.83 -9.95
N LEU A 260 14.00 -12.50 -9.73
CA LEU A 260 15.30 -11.84 -9.64
C LEU A 260 15.63 -11.16 -10.98
N ALA A 261 15.82 -9.84 -10.98
CA ALA A 261 16.06 -9.08 -12.21
C ALA A 261 17.55 -8.85 -12.43
N TYR A 262 18.20 -8.20 -11.48
CA TYR A 262 19.62 -7.88 -11.56
C TYR A 262 20.23 -7.61 -10.19
N VAL A 263 21.55 -7.61 -10.15
CA VAL A 263 22.33 -7.32 -8.96
C VAL A 263 23.58 -6.51 -9.30
N ASP A 264 23.99 -5.62 -8.40
CA ASP A 264 25.28 -4.96 -8.46
C ASP A 264 26.33 -5.87 -7.81
N PRO A 265 27.29 -6.45 -8.55
CA PRO A 265 28.33 -7.28 -7.95
C PRO A 265 29.19 -6.56 -6.91
N ALA A 266 29.23 -5.22 -6.91
CA ALA A 266 29.90 -4.46 -5.86
C ALA A 266 29.23 -4.64 -4.47
N GLU A 267 27.97 -5.10 -4.44
CA GLU A 267 27.21 -5.37 -3.22
C GLU A 267 27.29 -6.85 -2.80
N ASP A 268 27.98 -7.76 -3.52
CA ASP A 268 27.95 -9.23 -3.28
C ASP A 268 28.29 -9.66 -1.84
N ASN A 269 29.01 -8.83 -1.06
CA ASN A 269 29.37 -9.09 0.34
C ASN A 269 29.03 -7.92 1.28
N LEU A 270 28.12 -7.04 0.85
CA LEU A 270 27.67 -5.94 1.70
C LEU A 270 26.77 -6.49 2.81
N CYS A 271 26.92 -5.96 4.02
CA CYS A 271 26.02 -6.21 5.15
C CYS A 271 25.36 -4.89 5.55
N ILE A 272 24.03 -4.84 5.45
CA ILE A 272 23.22 -3.70 5.89
C ILE A 272 22.35 -4.15 7.07
N HIS A 273 22.51 -3.44 8.19
CA HIS A 273 21.79 -3.66 9.45
C HIS A 273 20.64 -2.67 9.63
#